data_AF-L9X5C5-F1
#
_entry.id   AF-L9X5C5-F1
#
_cell.length_a   1.000
_cell.length_b   1.000
_cell.length_c   1.000
_cell.angle_alpha   90.00
_cell.angle_beta   90.00
_cell.angle_gamma   90.00
#
_symmetry.space_group_name_H-M   'P 1'
#
loop_
_entity.id
_entity.type
_entity.pdbx_description
1 polymer ?
#
loop_
_entity_poly.entity_id
_entity_poly.type
_entity_poly.pdbx_seq_one_letter_code
_entity_poly.pdbx_strand_id
1 'polypeptide(L)'
;MLDHVAALPFEVAGLLADRGFYDGASIKRLDAAAAVALPIIRRGKQMAEKLDTTVSYWTEYVMYEGSERELRFPLAVCVSYQQGNRGKHGLLVRAYVACDLADRTPKEVEALYQKRSAIETAFRTMREARARTSTTDPVVRLLFVLVSFLVRNLWLIVRWGVLATPRRGGRALPVWFRFEVFREWLDHALDDTLCRKWEAPTNGVGIPATYGQLDAG
;
A
#
# COMPACT_ATOMS: atom_id res chain seq x y z
N MET A 1 11.38 6.82 17.21
CA MET A 1 10.54 7.08 16.02
C MET A 1 9.27 7.82 16.41
N LEU A 2 8.44 7.31 17.34
CA LEU A 2 7.29 8.06 17.87
C LEU A 2 7.69 9.40 18.50
N ASP A 3 8.83 9.46 19.19
CA ASP A 3 9.30 10.70 19.83
C ASP A 3 9.66 11.80 18.82
N HIS A 4 10.02 11.43 17.58
CA HIS A 4 10.20 12.41 16.49
C HIS A 4 8.88 12.89 15.92
N VAL A 5 7.85 12.02 15.89
CA VAL A 5 6.52 12.38 15.40
C VAL A 5 5.81 13.31 16.39
N ALA A 6 5.98 13.07 17.69
CA ALA A 6 5.46 13.93 18.75
C ALA A 6 6.09 15.34 18.75
N ALA A 7 7.29 15.49 18.19
CA ALA A 7 7.99 16.77 18.07
C ALA A 7 7.55 17.60 16.84
N LEU A 8 6.64 17.08 16.00
CA LEU A 8 6.17 17.79 14.82
C LEU A 8 5.13 18.84 15.19
N PRO A 9 5.11 20.01 14.52
CA PRO A 9 4.24 21.13 14.86
C PRO A 9 2.77 20.93 14.41
N PHE A 10 2.36 19.70 14.13
CA PHE A 10 1.02 19.39 13.65
C PHE A 10 0.38 18.27 14.46
N GLU A 11 -0.94 18.37 14.63
CA GLU A 11 -1.72 17.42 15.38
C GLU A 11 -1.81 16.08 14.65
N VAL A 12 -1.54 14.99 15.35
CA VAL A 12 -1.58 13.64 14.80
C VAL A 12 -3.00 13.08 14.96
N ALA A 13 -3.77 13.09 13.87
CA ALA A 13 -5.16 12.61 13.87
C ALA A 13 -5.31 11.09 14.13
N GLY A 14 -4.23 10.32 14.06
CA GLY A 14 -4.22 8.90 14.38
C GLY A 14 -3.05 8.12 13.77
N LEU A 15 -2.77 6.95 14.33
CA LEU A 15 -1.67 6.06 13.97
C LEU A 15 -2.20 4.77 13.34
N LEU A 16 -1.75 4.48 12.11
CA LEU A 16 -2.07 3.24 11.40
C LEU A 16 -0.83 2.34 11.38
N ALA A 17 -0.77 1.37 12.28
CA ALA A 17 0.41 0.53 12.46
C ALA A 17 0.30 -0.80 11.71
N ASP A 18 1.45 -1.39 11.35
CA ASP A 18 1.48 -2.71 10.74
C ASP A 18 1.18 -3.83 11.75
N ARG A 19 0.78 -4.99 11.24
CA ARG A 19 0.66 -6.22 12.02
C ARG A 19 1.94 -6.56 12.82
N GLY A 20 3.12 -6.17 12.33
CA GLY A 20 4.38 -6.34 13.04
C GLY A 20 4.46 -5.64 14.41
N PHE A 21 3.61 -4.66 14.67
CA PHE A 21 3.49 -3.96 15.97
C PHE A 21 2.41 -4.57 16.88
N TYR A 22 1.93 -5.77 16.58
CA TYR A 22 0.98 -6.51 17.41
C TYR A 22 1.70 -7.15 18.61
N ASP A 23 2.15 -6.31 19.53
CA ASP A 23 2.69 -6.69 20.83
C ASP A 23 2.21 -5.69 21.90
N GLY A 24 2.14 -6.15 23.15
CA GLY A 24 1.57 -5.34 24.23
C GLY A 24 2.32 -4.03 24.49
N ALA A 25 3.65 -4.01 24.32
CA ALA A 25 4.44 -2.81 24.58
C ALA A 25 4.21 -1.75 23.48
N SER A 26 4.17 -2.18 22.21
CA SER A 26 3.85 -1.30 21.08
C SER A 26 2.44 -0.76 21.16
N ILE A 27 1.43 -1.60 21.45
CA ILE A 27 0.03 -1.15 21.56
C ILE A 27 -0.08 -0.09 22.65
N LYS A 28 0.46 -0.36 23.84
CA LYS A 28 0.42 0.59 24.97
C LYS A 28 1.11 1.92 24.64
N ARG A 29 2.24 1.88 23.92
CA ARG A 29 2.97 3.09 23.54
C ARG A 29 2.26 3.89 22.45
N LEU A 30 1.63 3.22 21.49
CA LEU A 30 0.89 3.86 20.41
C LEU A 30 -0.39 4.51 20.95
N ASP A 31 -1.11 3.79 21.80
CA ASP A 31 -2.34 4.26 22.47
C ASP A 31 -2.10 5.52 23.29
N ALA A 32 -0.97 5.59 24.01
CA ALA A 32 -0.59 6.78 24.77
C ALA A 32 -0.27 8.02 23.89
N ALA A 33 -0.08 7.84 22.58
CA ALA A 33 0.34 8.92 21.69
C ALA A 33 -0.82 9.52 20.88
N ALA A 34 -1.69 8.69 20.31
CA ALA A 34 -2.87 9.11 19.53
C ALA A 34 -3.80 7.90 19.28
N ALA A 35 -4.99 8.15 18.75
CA ALA A 35 -5.90 7.09 18.30
C ALA A 35 -5.20 6.09 17.35
N VAL A 36 -5.38 4.78 17.57
CA VAL A 36 -4.62 3.72 16.89
C VAL A 36 -5.53 2.75 16.18
N ALA A 37 -5.21 2.41 14.93
CA ALA A 37 -5.77 1.24 14.26
C ALA A 37 -4.66 0.28 13.80
N LEU A 38 -4.72 -0.97 14.29
CA LEU A 38 -3.72 -2.00 14.00
C LEU A 38 -4.39 -3.36 13.74
N PRO A 39 -4.03 -4.11 12.69
CA PRO A 39 -4.62 -5.40 12.42
C PRO A 39 -4.06 -6.45 13.38
N ILE A 40 -4.93 -7.30 13.90
CA ILE A 40 -4.48 -8.36 14.80
C ILE A 40 -3.81 -9.52 14.06
N ILE A 41 -3.01 -10.28 14.81
CA ILE A 41 -2.55 -11.62 14.42
C ILE A 41 -3.54 -12.62 15.01
N ARG A 42 -4.12 -13.48 14.16
CA ARG A 42 -4.99 -14.57 14.62
C ARG A 42 -4.13 -15.61 15.36
N ARG A 43 -4.08 -15.52 16.68
CA ARG A 43 -3.30 -16.42 17.54
C ARG A 43 -4.10 -16.80 18.78
N GLY A 44 -4.16 -18.10 19.06
CA GLY A 44 -4.85 -18.64 20.23
C GLY A 44 -6.34 -18.96 20.01
N LYS A 45 -6.89 -19.81 20.88
CA LYS A 45 -8.29 -20.27 20.80
C LYS A 45 -9.29 -19.14 21.07
N GLN A 46 -9.06 -18.34 22.10
CA GLN A 46 -9.92 -17.20 22.48
C GLN A 46 -10.08 -16.19 21.32
N MET A 47 -9.00 -15.91 20.57
CA MET A 47 -9.07 -15.04 19.41
C MET A 47 -9.77 -15.70 18.23
N ALA A 48 -9.57 -17.00 18.01
CA ALA A 48 -10.27 -17.73 16.95
C ALA A 48 -11.79 -17.72 17.17
N GLU A 49 -12.23 -17.92 18.42
CA GLU A 49 -13.64 -17.88 18.81
C GLU A 49 -14.26 -16.49 18.58
N LYS A 50 -13.59 -15.41 18.99
CA LYS A 50 -14.05 -14.03 18.72
C LYS A 50 -14.15 -13.70 17.23
N LEU A 51 -13.39 -14.39 16.39
CA LEU A 51 -13.38 -14.21 14.93
C LEU A 51 -14.33 -15.17 14.20
N ASP A 52 -14.95 -16.12 14.89
CA ASP A 52 -15.97 -17.00 14.32
C ASP A 52 -17.33 -16.30 14.38
N THR A 53 -17.50 -15.32 13.49
CA THR A 53 -18.71 -14.50 13.45
C THR A 53 -19.09 -14.13 12.02
N THR A 54 -20.38 -13.86 11.84
CA THR A 54 -20.97 -13.39 10.59
C THR A 54 -21.32 -11.90 10.60
N VAL A 55 -21.19 -11.24 11.76
CA VAL A 55 -21.60 -9.84 11.97
C VAL A 55 -20.41 -9.01 12.46
N SER A 56 -20.31 -7.75 12.04
CA SER A 56 -19.31 -6.81 12.58
C SER A 56 -19.76 -6.30 13.95
N TYR A 57 -18.87 -6.31 14.94
CA TYR A 57 -19.18 -5.84 16.29
C TYR A 57 -17.93 -5.35 17.03
N TRP A 58 -18.16 -4.62 18.12
CA TRP A 58 -17.12 -4.21 19.06
C TRP A 58 -17.02 -5.21 20.21
N THR A 59 -15.80 -5.53 20.62
CA THR A 59 -15.55 -6.36 21.81
C THR A 59 -14.29 -5.87 22.50
N GLU A 60 -14.14 -6.22 23.77
CA GLU A 60 -12.88 -6.04 24.48
C GLU A 60 -12.03 -7.31 24.34
N TYR A 61 -10.72 -7.12 24.22
CA TYR A 61 -9.76 -8.22 24.23
C TYR A 61 -8.70 -7.96 25.29
N VAL A 62 -8.36 -9.02 26.02
CA VAL A 62 -7.30 -9.03 27.03
C VAL A 62 -6.13 -9.83 26.49
N MET A 63 -5.02 -9.14 26.24
CA MET A 63 -3.75 -9.77 25.88
C MET A 63 -2.98 -10.12 27.16
N TYR A 64 -2.39 -11.31 27.17
CA TYR A 64 -1.63 -11.85 28.32
C TYR A 64 -2.44 -11.88 29.63
N GLU A 65 -3.70 -12.32 29.53
CA GLU A 65 -4.62 -12.49 30.66
C GLU A 65 -3.97 -13.26 31.82
N GLY A 66 -4.01 -12.68 33.03
CA GLY A 66 -3.43 -13.30 34.23
C GLY A 66 -1.91 -13.19 34.37
N SER A 67 -1.26 -12.29 33.63
CA SER A 67 0.18 -11.99 33.75
C SER A 67 0.45 -10.55 34.17
N GLU A 68 1.68 -10.23 34.61
CA GLU A 68 2.11 -8.85 34.89
C GLU A 68 2.04 -7.90 33.68
N ARG A 69 1.89 -8.45 32.47
CA ARG A 69 1.82 -7.70 31.22
C ARG A 69 0.40 -7.66 30.65
N GLU A 70 -0.62 -7.94 31.46
CA GLU A 70 -2.02 -7.89 31.04
C GLU A 70 -2.33 -6.53 30.40
N LEU A 71 -2.90 -6.57 29.19
CA LEU A 71 -3.28 -5.37 28.45
C LEU A 71 -4.68 -5.57 27.89
N ARG A 72 -5.58 -4.65 28.26
CA ARG A 72 -6.95 -4.61 27.74
C ARG A 72 -7.04 -3.54 26.67
N PHE A 73 -7.68 -3.86 25.56
CA PHE A 73 -7.92 -2.90 24.49
C PHE A 73 -9.23 -3.20 23.73
N PRO A 74 -9.86 -2.16 23.17
CA PRO A 74 -11.01 -2.30 22.29
C PRO A 74 -10.62 -2.96 20.96
N LEU A 75 -11.42 -3.95 20.56
CA LEU A 75 -11.27 -4.73 19.35
C LEU A 75 -12.48 -4.51 18.42
N ALA A 76 -12.21 -3.97 17.23
CA ALA A 76 -13.19 -3.83 16.17
C ALA A 76 -13.17 -5.08 15.29
N VAL A 77 -14.20 -5.93 15.38
CA VAL A 77 -14.38 -7.10 14.51
C VAL A 77 -15.22 -6.69 13.30
N CYS A 78 -14.65 -6.89 12.11
CA CYS A 78 -15.18 -6.43 10.85
C CYS A 78 -15.43 -7.63 9.92
N VAL A 79 -16.69 -7.86 9.57
CA VAL A 79 -17.07 -8.88 8.59
C VAL A 79 -17.40 -8.21 7.26
N SER A 80 -16.68 -8.62 6.22
CA SER A 80 -16.90 -8.19 4.83
C SER A 80 -17.19 -9.41 3.95
N TYR A 81 -18.05 -9.26 2.95
CA TYR A 81 -18.30 -10.34 1.99
C TYR A 81 -17.36 -10.20 0.79
N GLN A 82 -16.71 -11.29 0.39
CA GLN A 82 -15.63 -11.23 -0.59
C GLN A 82 -16.08 -11.00 -2.04
N GLN A 83 -17.36 -11.08 -2.40
CA GLN A 83 -17.89 -10.74 -3.76
C GLN A 83 -17.03 -11.22 -4.95
N GLY A 84 -16.36 -12.38 -4.86
CA GLY A 84 -15.49 -12.88 -5.93
C GLY A 84 -14.13 -12.18 -6.04
N ASN A 85 -13.78 -11.30 -5.11
CA ASN A 85 -12.49 -10.65 -5.04
C ASN A 85 -11.38 -11.71 -4.90
N ARG A 86 -10.40 -11.66 -5.82
CA ARG A 86 -9.33 -12.67 -5.96
C ARG A 86 -9.84 -14.10 -6.13
N GLY A 87 -11.02 -14.27 -6.76
CA GLY A 87 -11.63 -15.59 -7.00
C GLY A 87 -12.18 -16.25 -5.73
N LYS A 88 -12.31 -15.51 -4.63
CA LYS A 88 -12.80 -16.04 -3.36
C LYS A 88 -14.25 -15.59 -3.11
N HIS A 89 -15.08 -16.55 -2.74
CA HIS A 89 -16.46 -16.34 -2.35
C HIS A 89 -16.61 -16.73 -0.87
N GLY A 90 -17.20 -15.86 -0.06
CA GLY A 90 -17.37 -16.11 1.37
C GLY A 90 -17.21 -14.88 2.24
N LEU A 91 -17.39 -15.08 3.54
CA LEU A 91 -17.20 -14.04 4.56
C LEU A 91 -15.71 -13.92 4.89
N LEU A 92 -15.23 -12.69 4.95
CA LEU A 92 -13.90 -12.31 5.39
C LEU A 92 -14.02 -11.56 6.71
N VAL A 93 -13.68 -12.25 7.79
CA VAL A 93 -13.59 -11.65 9.12
C VAL A 93 -12.19 -11.06 9.32
N ARG A 94 -12.11 -9.77 9.63
CA ARG A 94 -10.91 -9.05 10.02
C ARG A 94 -11.14 -8.46 11.39
N ALA A 95 -10.07 -8.24 12.14
CA ALA A 95 -10.18 -7.51 13.38
C ALA A 95 -9.00 -6.57 13.57
N TYR A 96 -9.29 -5.49 14.27
CA TYR A 96 -8.38 -4.38 14.47
C TYR A 96 -8.39 -3.99 15.95
N VAL A 97 -7.19 -3.82 16.52
CA VAL A 97 -7.02 -3.02 17.73
C VAL A 97 -7.37 -1.60 17.35
N ALA A 98 -8.31 -1.00 18.07
CA ALA A 98 -8.89 0.29 17.70
C ALA A 98 -9.03 1.19 18.94
N CYS A 99 -7.89 1.61 19.47
CA CYS A 99 -7.84 2.46 20.66
C CYS A 99 -8.23 3.90 20.31
N ASP A 100 -9.05 4.51 21.16
CA ASP A 100 -9.60 5.86 20.99
C ASP A 100 -10.32 6.07 19.63
N LEU A 101 -11.00 5.01 19.16
CA LEU A 101 -11.80 4.99 17.92
C LEU A 101 -13.20 4.39 18.15
N ALA A 102 -13.66 4.35 19.40
CA ALA A 102 -14.93 3.74 19.78
C ALA A 102 -16.17 4.52 19.30
N ASP A 103 -15.98 5.80 18.96
CA ASP A 103 -16.97 6.66 18.28
C ASP A 103 -17.30 6.19 16.86
N ARG A 104 -16.45 5.33 16.28
CA ARG A 104 -16.59 4.81 14.92
C ARG A 104 -17.20 3.41 14.91
N THR A 105 -17.85 3.08 13.82
CA THR A 105 -18.28 1.69 13.56
C THR A 105 -17.07 0.82 13.20
N PRO A 106 -17.12 -0.51 13.43
CA PRO A 106 -16.01 -1.39 13.04
C PRO A 106 -15.67 -1.28 11.55
N LYS A 107 -16.68 -1.10 10.68
CA LYS A 107 -16.48 -0.90 9.24
C LYS A 107 -15.72 0.39 8.92
N GLU A 108 -15.95 1.46 9.68
CA GLU A 108 -15.19 2.71 9.51
C GLU A 108 -13.75 2.56 9.98
N VAL A 109 -13.49 1.78 11.03
CA VAL A 109 -12.12 1.42 11.43
C VAL A 109 -11.42 0.64 10.33
N GLU A 110 -12.09 -0.34 9.71
CA GLU A 110 -11.54 -1.06 8.55
C GLU A 110 -11.24 -0.09 7.40
N ALA A 111 -12.17 0.81 7.06
CA ALA A 111 -11.98 1.78 5.99
C ALA A 111 -10.83 2.76 6.29
N LEU A 112 -10.70 3.21 7.54
CA LEU A 112 -9.59 4.03 8.01
C LEU A 112 -8.26 3.27 7.84
N TYR A 113 -8.20 2.02 8.27
CA TYR A 113 -7.01 1.19 8.14
C TYR A 113 -6.65 0.91 6.67
N GLN A 114 -7.64 0.72 5.79
CA GLN A 114 -7.39 0.51 4.35
C GLN A 114 -6.66 1.69 3.70
N LYS A 115 -6.79 2.92 4.23
CA LYS A 115 -6.00 4.08 3.76
C LYS A 115 -4.49 3.84 3.86
N ARG A 116 -4.02 3.13 4.89
CA ARG A 116 -2.59 2.77 5.03
C ARG A 116 -2.10 1.95 3.83
N SER A 117 -2.85 0.91 3.45
CA SER A 117 -2.48 0.06 2.32
C SER A 117 -2.52 0.83 1.00
N ALA A 118 -3.46 1.77 0.86
CA ALA A 118 -3.50 2.67 -0.29
C ALA A 118 -2.26 3.57 -0.37
N ILE A 119 -1.83 4.14 0.76
CA ILE A 119 -0.58 4.91 0.86
C ILE A 119 0.61 4.05 0.45
N GLU A 120 0.78 2.87 1.04
CA GLU A 120 1.90 1.98 0.75
C GLU A 120 1.96 1.60 -0.74
N THR A 121 0.81 1.22 -1.30
CA THR A 121 0.69 0.89 -2.72
C THR A 121 1.05 2.10 -3.59
N ALA A 122 0.62 3.31 -3.20
CA ALA A 122 0.96 4.54 -3.90
C ALA A 122 2.47 4.79 -3.93
N PHE A 123 3.14 4.62 -2.79
CA PHE A 123 4.59 4.76 -2.69
C PHE A 123 5.35 3.67 -3.45
N ARG A 124 4.83 2.42 -3.50
CA ARG A 124 5.44 1.34 -4.29
C ARG A 124 5.40 1.65 -5.78
N THR A 125 4.24 1.96 -6.32
CA THR A 125 4.09 2.33 -7.74
C THR A 125 4.83 3.62 -8.09
N MET A 126 4.85 4.62 -7.19
CA MET A 126 5.64 5.83 -7.40
C MET A 126 7.14 5.53 -7.51
N ARG A 127 7.66 4.61 -6.69
CA ARG A 127 9.09 4.21 -6.76
C ARG A 127 9.46 3.58 -8.10
N GLU A 128 8.53 2.90 -8.76
CA GLU A 128 8.76 2.36 -10.11
C GLU A 128 9.00 3.51 -11.10
N ALA A 129 8.24 4.60 -11.00
CA ALA A 129 8.35 5.79 -11.85
C ALA A 129 9.57 6.68 -11.53
N ARG A 130 10.17 6.47 -10.36
CA ARG A 130 11.16 7.40 -9.83
C ARG A 130 12.48 7.32 -10.57
N ALA A 131 12.89 8.47 -11.12
CA ALA A 131 14.22 8.64 -11.69
C ALA A 131 15.29 8.33 -10.63
N ARG A 132 16.24 7.46 -10.98
CA ARG A 132 17.42 7.20 -10.16
C ARG A 132 18.45 8.28 -10.44
N THR A 133 18.78 9.07 -9.42
CA THR A 133 19.74 10.18 -9.53
C THR A 133 20.86 10.03 -8.51
N SER A 134 22.09 10.26 -8.93
CA SER A 134 23.28 10.29 -8.05
C SER A 134 23.44 11.60 -7.28
N THR A 135 22.56 12.59 -7.51
CA THR A 135 22.64 13.89 -6.83
C THR A 135 22.35 13.81 -5.34
N THR A 136 23.17 14.51 -4.56
CA THR A 136 23.05 14.64 -3.11
C THR A 136 22.08 15.76 -2.71
N ASP A 137 21.70 16.65 -3.62
CA ASP A 137 20.82 17.78 -3.35
C ASP A 137 19.39 17.30 -2.96
N PRO A 138 18.91 17.61 -1.74
CA PRO A 138 17.59 17.21 -1.27
C PRO A 138 16.45 17.84 -2.09
N VAL A 139 16.62 19.05 -2.62
CA VAL A 139 15.60 19.76 -3.41
C VAL A 139 15.37 19.04 -4.73
N VAL A 140 16.44 18.71 -5.44
CA VAL A 140 16.38 17.97 -6.70
C VAL A 140 15.77 16.59 -6.49
N ARG A 141 16.14 15.91 -5.38
CA ARG A 141 15.57 14.61 -5.02
C ARG A 141 14.07 14.69 -4.74
N LEU A 142 13.61 15.76 -4.07
CA LEU A 142 12.20 16.00 -3.80
C LEU A 142 11.43 16.29 -5.10
N LEU A 143 11.99 17.09 -6.00
CA LEU A 143 11.40 17.35 -7.31
C LEU A 143 11.13 16.05 -8.06
N PHE A 144 12.10 15.13 -8.12
CA PHE A 144 11.89 13.83 -8.76
C PHE A 144 10.80 13.00 -8.08
N VAL A 145 10.67 13.05 -6.75
CA VAL A 145 9.58 12.39 -6.03
C VAL A 145 8.23 12.97 -6.45
N LEU A 146 8.10 14.30 -6.52
CA LEU A 146 6.88 14.98 -6.95
C LEU A 146 6.51 14.61 -8.40
N VAL A 147 7.48 14.68 -9.32
CA VAL A 147 7.29 14.28 -10.72
C VAL A 147 6.83 12.82 -10.82
N SER A 148 7.39 11.92 -10.00
CA SER A 148 6.99 10.50 -9.97
C SER A 148 5.53 10.32 -9.54
N PHE A 149 5.08 11.09 -8.55
CA PHE A 149 3.68 11.09 -8.14
C PHE A 149 2.76 11.67 -9.22
N LEU A 150 3.19 12.71 -9.94
CA LEU A 150 2.42 13.27 -11.06
C LEU A 150 2.24 12.26 -12.19
N VAL A 151 3.32 11.58 -12.60
CA VAL A 151 3.26 10.51 -13.63
C VAL A 151 2.31 9.39 -13.18
N ARG A 152 2.39 8.96 -11.92
CA ARG A 152 1.46 7.97 -11.36
C ARG A 152 0.00 8.46 -11.37
N ASN A 153 -0.25 9.71 -11.00
CA ASN A 153 -1.60 10.26 -11.00
C ASN A 153 -2.17 10.40 -12.41
N LEU A 154 -1.34 10.78 -13.39
CA LEU A 154 -1.72 10.80 -14.79
C LEU A 154 -2.16 9.40 -15.28
N TRP A 155 -1.40 8.36 -14.94
CA TRP A 155 -1.80 6.98 -15.23
C TRP A 155 -3.18 6.64 -14.65
N LEU A 156 -3.44 6.99 -13.38
CA LEU A 156 -4.74 6.74 -12.74
C LEU A 156 -5.89 7.47 -13.45
N ILE A 157 -5.66 8.72 -13.86
CA ILE A 157 -6.64 9.53 -14.60
C ILE A 157 -6.93 8.91 -15.96
N VAL A 158 -5.90 8.51 -16.72
CA VAL A 158 -6.10 7.87 -18.03
C VAL A 158 -6.80 6.53 -17.86
N ARG A 159 -6.35 5.72 -16.89
CA ARG A 159 -6.91 4.39 -16.64
C ARG A 159 -8.38 4.43 -16.22
N TRP A 160 -8.76 5.37 -15.36
CA TRP A 160 -10.12 5.47 -14.82
C TRP A 160 -11.04 6.38 -15.65
N GLY A 161 -10.50 7.46 -16.20
CA GLY A 161 -11.23 8.50 -16.94
C GLY A 161 -11.45 8.17 -18.40
N VAL A 162 -10.44 7.59 -19.07
CA VAL A 162 -10.46 7.35 -20.52
C VAL A 162 -10.71 5.88 -20.83
N LEU A 163 -9.97 4.98 -20.20
CA LEU A 163 -9.98 3.56 -20.57
C LEU A 163 -11.00 2.71 -19.80
N ALA A 164 -11.57 3.23 -18.72
CA ALA A 164 -12.51 2.44 -17.92
C ALA A 164 -13.91 2.44 -18.54
N THR A 165 -14.46 1.25 -18.75
CA THR A 165 -15.80 1.09 -19.30
C THR A 165 -16.86 1.32 -18.20
N PRO A 166 -17.91 2.13 -18.45
CA PRO A 166 -19.01 2.28 -17.49
C PRO A 166 -19.69 0.94 -17.20
N ARG A 167 -20.04 0.68 -15.93
CA ARG A 167 -20.77 -0.53 -15.50
C ARG A 167 -21.76 -0.17 -14.39
N ARG A 168 -22.86 -0.93 -14.26
CA ARG A 168 -23.74 -0.78 -13.08
C ARG A 168 -22.92 -0.96 -11.79
N GLY A 169 -22.93 0.08 -10.94
CA GLY A 169 -22.18 0.11 -9.69
C GLY A 169 -20.73 0.60 -9.79
N GLY A 170 -20.28 1.13 -10.93
CA GLY A 170 -18.95 1.76 -11.03
C GLY A 170 -18.35 1.78 -12.44
N ARG A 171 -17.04 1.57 -12.54
CA ARG A 171 -16.33 1.45 -13.82
C ARG A 171 -15.47 0.19 -13.82
N ALA A 172 -15.45 -0.51 -14.95
CA ALA A 172 -14.58 -1.65 -15.18
C ALA A 172 -13.20 -1.12 -15.60
N LEU A 173 -12.20 -1.30 -14.73
CA LEU A 173 -10.83 -0.90 -15.01
C LEU A 173 -10.17 -1.93 -15.95
N PRO A 174 -9.44 -1.48 -16.98
CA PRO A 174 -8.68 -2.38 -17.84
C PRO A 174 -7.59 -3.10 -17.02
N VAL A 175 -7.51 -4.43 -17.18
CA VAL A 175 -6.51 -5.29 -16.53
C VAL A 175 -5.17 -5.24 -17.27
N TRP A 176 -5.20 -5.08 -18.60
CA TRP A 176 -4.01 -5.01 -19.46
C TRP A 176 -3.22 -3.70 -19.27
N PHE A 177 -3.90 -2.59 -18.96
CA PHE A 177 -3.29 -1.27 -18.78
C PHE A 177 -2.65 -1.10 -17.39
N ARG A 178 -1.56 -1.83 -17.17
CA ARG A 178 -0.73 -1.73 -15.96
C ARG A 178 0.17 -0.49 -16.03
N PHE A 179 0.83 -0.18 -14.91
CA PHE A 179 1.67 1.02 -14.82
C PHE A 179 2.91 0.91 -15.71
N GLU A 180 3.44 -0.30 -15.90
CA GLU A 180 4.58 -0.57 -16.78
C GLU A 180 4.26 -0.21 -18.24
N VAL A 181 3.10 -0.64 -18.75
CA VAL A 181 2.64 -0.33 -20.11
C VAL A 181 2.49 1.18 -20.32
N PHE A 182 1.94 1.87 -19.31
CA PHE A 182 1.82 3.34 -19.38
C PHE A 182 3.19 4.03 -19.46
N ARG A 183 4.20 3.51 -18.77
CA ARG A 183 5.56 4.07 -18.86
C ARG A 183 6.19 3.85 -20.22
N GLU A 184 5.99 2.68 -20.82
CA GLU A 184 6.46 2.41 -22.19
C GLU A 184 5.80 3.35 -23.20
N TRP A 185 4.49 3.59 -23.07
CA TRP A 185 3.77 4.56 -23.90
C TRP A 185 4.28 5.98 -23.70
N LEU A 186 4.51 6.37 -22.45
CA LEU A 186 5.05 7.70 -22.13
C LEU A 186 6.46 7.86 -22.72
N ASP A 187 7.33 6.86 -22.60
CA ASP A 187 8.67 6.92 -23.15
C ASP A 187 8.65 6.99 -24.68
N HIS A 188 7.79 6.20 -25.35
CA HIS A 188 7.61 6.28 -26.80
C HIS A 188 7.10 7.64 -27.25
N ALA A 189 6.10 8.22 -26.57
CA ALA A 189 5.59 9.55 -26.89
C ALA A 189 6.64 10.64 -26.66
N LEU A 190 7.46 10.51 -25.62
CA LEU A 190 8.58 11.42 -25.37
C LEU A 190 9.68 11.27 -26.43
N ASP A 191 9.96 10.05 -26.89
CA ASP A 191 10.96 9.77 -27.91
C ASP A 191 10.58 10.41 -29.25
N ASP A 192 9.30 10.26 -29.64
CA ASP A 192 8.74 10.87 -30.85
C ASP A 192 8.73 12.41 -30.77
N THR A 193 8.36 12.97 -29.61
CA THR A 193 8.28 14.43 -29.44
C THR A 193 9.66 15.10 -29.31
N LEU A 194 10.59 14.44 -28.63
CA LEU A 194 11.91 15.02 -28.31
C LEU A 194 13.00 14.57 -29.29
N CYS A 195 12.69 13.68 -30.24
CA CYS A 195 13.62 13.12 -31.20
C CYS A 195 14.96 12.71 -30.56
N ARG A 196 14.92 11.90 -29.49
CA ARG A 196 16.16 11.57 -28.75
C ARG A 196 17.14 10.88 -29.70
N LYS A 197 18.29 11.51 -29.89
CA LYS A 197 19.42 10.93 -30.61
C LYS A 197 20.33 10.26 -29.60
N TRP A 198 20.59 8.97 -29.83
CA TRP A 198 21.54 8.20 -29.06
C TRP A 198 22.83 8.08 -29.87
N GLU A 199 23.93 8.58 -29.33
CA GLU A 199 25.27 8.28 -29.83
C GLU A 199 25.92 7.31 -28.86
N ALA A 200 26.25 6.11 -29.35
CA ALA A 200 26.93 5.09 -28.57
C ALA A 200 28.29 4.79 -29.22
N PRO A 201 29.40 4.80 -28.46
CA PRO A 201 30.69 4.37 -29.01
C PRO A 201 30.59 2.89 -29.37
N THR A 202 30.88 2.57 -30.64
CA THR A 202 30.97 1.18 -31.07
C THR A 202 32.21 0.53 -30.46
N ASN A 203 32.18 -0.78 -30.29
CA ASN A 203 33.32 -1.55 -29.78
C ASN A 203 34.57 -1.48 -30.69
N GLY A 204 34.50 -0.83 -31.86
CA GLY A 204 35.57 -0.69 -32.85
C GLY A 204 35.98 -1.98 -33.55
N VAL A 205 35.51 -3.14 -33.08
CA VAL A 205 35.95 -4.49 -33.51
C VAL A 205 34.84 -5.22 -34.29
N GLY A 206 33.62 -4.68 -34.34
CA GLY A 206 32.48 -5.31 -35.02
C GLY A 206 31.96 -6.55 -34.28
N ILE A 207 31.11 -7.34 -34.93
CA ILE A 207 30.63 -8.63 -34.41
C ILE A 207 31.67 -9.70 -34.81
N PRO A 208 32.26 -10.45 -33.86
CA PRO A 208 33.20 -11.53 -34.17
C PRO A 208 32.54 -12.59 -35.08
N ALA A 209 33.25 -13.00 -36.13
CA ALA A 209 32.77 -13.98 -37.12
C ALA A 209 32.38 -15.35 -36.53
N THR A 210 32.83 -15.64 -35.31
CA THR A 210 32.51 -16.85 -34.54
C THR A 210 31.00 -17.02 -34.27
N TYR A 211 30.22 -15.94 -34.26
CA TYR A 211 28.76 -16.04 -34.08
C TYR A 211 27.99 -16.41 -35.36
N GLY A 212 28.60 -16.32 -36.55
CA GLY A 212 27.96 -16.71 -37.80
C GLY A 212 27.98 -18.22 -38.09
N GLN A 213 28.73 -19.01 -37.32
CA GLN A 213 28.86 -20.46 -37.51
C GLN A 213 27.86 -21.29 -36.70
N LEU A 214 27.10 -20.67 -35.79
CA LEU A 214 26.14 -21.38 -34.94
C LEU A 214 24.76 -21.58 -35.59
N ASP A 215 24.49 -20.94 -36.74
CA ASP A 215 23.22 -21.07 -37.49
C ASP A 215 23.28 -22.11 -38.62
N ALA A 216 24.34 -22.92 -38.69
CA ALA A 216 24.56 -23.94 -39.74
C ALA A 216 24.63 -25.38 -39.21
N GLY A 217 23.96 -25.68 -38.10
CA GLY A 217 23.84 -27.03 -37.51
C GLY A 217 22.39 -27.50 -37.41
#